data_AF-A0A350T4B7-F1
#
_entry.id   AF-A0A350T4B7-F1
#
_cell.length_a   1.000
_cell.length_b   1.000
_cell.length_c   1.000
_cell.angle_alpha   90.00
_cell.angle_beta   90.00
_cell.angle_gamma   90.00
#
_symmetry.space_group_name_H-M   'P 1'
#
loop_
_entity.id
_entity.type
_entity.pdbx_description
1 polymer ?
#
loop_
_entity_poly.entity_id
_entity_poly.type
_entity_poly.pdbx_seq_one_letter_code
_entity_poly.pdbx_strand_id
1 'polypeptide(L)'
;MAHSEVIDSLIATYRNLNMKIRPLGSTTASDGQAALSAIASLRESEIRASQTIKLMTLGEVGAAMAIPEPPPSANPTNIRTLLSEFGTAREAILATVREMPDEALAAERTGFEGASSINQVLQQLIERDQKLMQSI
;
A
#
# COMPACT_ATOMS: atom_id res chain seq x y z
N MET A 1 -10.45 13.27 7.97
CA MET A 1 -9.03 13.30 8.36
C MET A 1 -8.35 14.33 7.48
N ALA A 2 -7.50 15.16 8.07
CA ALA A 2 -6.68 16.08 7.28
C ALA A 2 -5.64 15.27 6.48
N HIS A 3 -5.23 15.76 5.32
CA HIS A 3 -4.26 15.08 4.46
C HIS A 3 -2.93 14.76 5.18
N SER A 4 -2.47 15.65 6.06
CA SER A 4 -1.31 15.41 6.92
C SER A 4 -1.51 14.20 7.85
N GLU A 5 -2.69 14.04 8.46
CA GLU A 5 -3.00 12.90 9.34
C GLU A 5 -2.98 11.57 8.59
N VAL A 6 -3.42 11.57 7.33
CA VAL A 6 -3.41 10.38 6.46
C VAL A 6 -1.97 9.99 6.12
N ILE A 7 -1.12 10.94 5.73
CA ILE A 7 0.31 10.72 5.47
C ILE A 7 1.00 10.18 6.74
N ASP A 8 0.80 10.85 7.88
CA ASP A 8 1.40 10.46 9.15
C ASP A 8 0.98 9.05 9.57
N SER A 9 -0.29 8.70 9.34
CA SER A 9 -0.81 7.35 9.60
C SER A 9 -0.13 6.30 8.74
N LEU A 10 0.02 6.53 7.43
CA LEU A 10 0.68 5.60 6.50
C LEU A 10 2.17 5.41 6.82
N ILE A 11 2.85 6.47 7.25
CA ILE A 11 4.24 6.39 7.71
C ILE A 11 4.32 5.60 9.03
N ALA A 12 3.40 5.85 9.95
CA ALA A 12 3.34 5.17 11.24
C ALA A 12 3.08 3.65 11.07
N THR A 13 2.16 3.25 10.19
CA THR A 13 1.89 1.83 9.92
C THR A 13 3.12 1.14 9.34
N TYR A 14 3.82 1.76 8.37
CA TYR A 14 5.06 1.20 7.81
C TYR A 14 6.15 1.03 8.87
N ARG A 15 6.37 2.05 9.72
CA ARG A 15 7.38 1.98 10.79
C ARG A 15 7.08 0.86 11.78
N ASN A 16 5.82 0.73 12.21
CA ASN A 16 5.38 -0.32 13.11
C ASN A 16 5.57 -1.71 12.50
N LEU A 17 5.17 -1.87 11.23
CA LEU A 17 5.35 -3.10 10.47
C LEU A 17 6.83 -3.49 10.37
N ASN A 18 7.71 -2.55 10.02
CA ASN A 18 9.15 -2.78 9.94
C ASN A 18 9.74 -3.23 11.28
N MET A 19 9.33 -2.61 12.40
CA MET A 19 9.78 -3.01 13.74
C MET A 19 9.32 -4.42 14.14
N LYS A 20 8.10 -4.82 13.76
CA LYS A 20 7.58 -6.17 14.01
C LYS A 20 8.27 -7.25 13.16
N ILE A 21 8.62 -6.93 11.91
CA ILE A 21 9.15 -7.92 10.95
C ILE A 21 10.66 -8.10 11.01
N ARG A 22 11.40 -7.05 11.37
CA ARG A 22 12.86 -7.13 11.53
C ARG A 22 13.33 -8.31 12.41
N PRO A 23 12.71 -8.64 13.56
CA PRO A 23 13.08 -9.81 14.37
C PRO A 23 12.65 -11.16 13.75
N LEU A 24 11.67 -11.19 12.85
CA LEU A 24 11.17 -12.43 12.22
C LEU A 24 12.09 -12.94 11.11
N GLY A 25 12.91 -12.09 10.51
CA GLY A 25 13.88 -12.48 9.47
C GLY A 25 14.98 -13.45 9.93
N SER A 26 15.02 -13.81 11.22
CA SER A 26 15.91 -14.81 11.81
C SER A 26 15.20 -16.07 12.33
N THR A 27 13.87 -16.14 12.29
CA THR A 27 13.10 -17.20 12.95
C THR A 27 12.59 -18.24 11.94
N THR A 28 12.85 -19.51 12.23
CA THR A 28 12.62 -20.65 11.35
C THR A 28 11.17 -21.15 11.36
N ALA A 29 10.66 -21.36 10.14
CA ALA A 29 9.68 -22.36 9.68
C ALA A 29 8.15 -22.12 9.80
N SER A 30 7.57 -21.73 10.94
CA SER A 30 6.09 -21.66 11.05
C SER A 30 5.52 -20.24 11.13
N ASP A 31 5.95 -19.44 12.11
CA ASP A 31 5.53 -18.04 12.24
C ASP A 31 6.06 -17.17 11.10
N GLY A 32 7.23 -17.53 10.57
CA GLY A 32 7.81 -16.89 9.39
C GLY A 32 6.97 -17.06 8.14
N GLN A 33 6.24 -18.17 7.98
CA GLN A 33 5.43 -18.43 6.79
C GLN A 33 4.15 -17.58 6.78
N ALA A 34 3.47 -17.46 7.92
CA ALA A 34 2.31 -16.59 8.06
C ALA A 34 2.68 -15.11 7.87
N ALA A 35 3.81 -14.69 8.44
CA ALA A 35 4.34 -13.34 8.25
C ALA A 35 4.76 -13.09 6.78
N LEU A 36 5.37 -14.07 6.12
CA LEU A 36 5.69 -14.01 4.69
C LEU A 36 4.44 -13.81 3.84
N SER A 37 3.41 -14.63 4.04
CA SER A 37 2.15 -14.48 3.29
C SER A 37 1.46 -13.15 3.57
N ALA A 38 1.50 -12.68 4.82
CA ALA A 38 0.94 -11.40 5.22
C ALA A 38 1.64 -10.23 4.51
N ILE A 39 2.98 -10.17 4.51
CA ILE A 39 3.70 -9.12 3.79
C ILE A 39 3.53 -9.25 2.28
N ALA A 40 3.53 -10.47 1.73
CA ALA A 40 3.31 -10.66 0.29
C ALA A 40 1.97 -10.05 -0.15
N SER A 41 0.90 -10.27 0.61
CA SER A 41 -0.41 -9.66 0.36
C SER A 41 -0.39 -8.13 0.52
N LEU A 42 0.29 -7.62 1.55
CA LEU A 42 0.47 -6.17 1.71
C LEU A 42 1.19 -5.55 0.52
N ARG A 43 2.33 -6.12 0.12
CA ARG A 43 3.15 -5.67 -1.00
C ARG A 43 2.31 -5.61 -2.28
N GLU A 44 1.61 -6.69 -2.61
CA GLU A 44 0.78 -6.75 -3.81
C GLU A 44 -0.25 -5.61 -3.81
N SER A 45 -0.91 -5.43 -2.68
CA SER A 45 -1.97 -4.45 -2.57
C SER A 45 -1.45 -3.01 -2.54
N GLU A 46 -0.23 -2.75 -2.04
CA GLU A 46 0.41 -1.44 -2.18
C GLU A 46 0.83 -1.12 -3.59
N ILE A 47 1.38 -2.09 -4.31
CA ILE A 47 1.72 -1.89 -5.71
C ILE A 47 0.45 -1.56 -6.50
N ARG A 48 -0.62 -2.33 -6.27
CA ARG A 48 -1.92 -2.09 -6.89
C ARG A 48 -2.42 -0.68 -6.57
N ALA A 49 -2.39 -0.26 -5.31
CA ALA A 49 -2.80 1.08 -4.91
C ALA A 49 -1.93 2.19 -5.52
N SER A 50 -0.60 2.00 -5.59
CA SER A 50 0.31 2.95 -6.24
C SER A 50 -0.02 3.14 -7.72
N GLN A 51 -0.34 2.05 -8.42
CA GLN A 51 -0.77 2.09 -9.82
C GLN A 51 -2.13 2.77 -9.93
N THR A 52 -3.11 2.43 -9.08
CA THR A 52 -4.42 3.08 -9.07
C THR A 52 -4.31 4.59 -8.87
N ILE A 53 -3.55 5.04 -7.86
CA ILE A 53 -3.34 6.46 -7.57
C ILE A 53 -2.67 7.13 -8.77
N LYS A 54 -1.66 6.50 -9.38
CA LYS A 54 -1.03 7.03 -10.60
C LYS A 54 -2.05 7.21 -11.73
N LEU A 55 -2.86 6.19 -12.04
CA LEU A 55 -3.90 6.29 -13.07
C LEU A 55 -4.93 7.38 -12.75
N MET A 56 -5.34 7.48 -11.48
CA MET A 56 -6.23 8.53 -10.97
C MET A 56 -5.63 9.94 -11.12
N THR A 57 -4.31 10.10 -10.99
CA THR A 57 -3.63 11.40 -11.18
C THR A 57 -3.46 11.80 -12.64
N LEU A 58 -3.27 10.83 -13.54
CA LEU A 58 -3.09 11.09 -14.97
C LEU A 58 -4.39 11.51 -15.68
N GLY A 59 -5.54 11.38 -15.00
CA GLY A 59 -6.84 11.73 -15.60
C GLY A 59 -7.19 10.86 -16.81
N GLU A 60 -6.55 9.69 -16.94
CA GLU A 60 -6.82 8.69 -17.98
C GLU A 60 -8.17 8.00 -17.66
N VAL A 61 -9.25 8.77 -17.75
CA VAL A 61 -10.63 8.31 -17.61
C VAL A 61 -11.09 7.86 -19.00
N GLY A 62 -10.56 6.72 -19.45
CA GLY A 62 -10.96 6.07 -20.68
C GLY A 62 -11.27 4.61 -20.42
N ALA A 63 -12.56 4.26 -20.47
CA ALA A 63 -13.12 2.90 -20.51
C ALA A 63 -12.33 1.80 -19.76
N ALA A 64 -12.70 1.53 -18.51
CA ALA A 64 -12.30 0.32 -17.78
C ALA A 64 -10.79 -0.01 -17.90
N MET A 65 -9.92 0.96 -17.60
CA MET A 65 -8.50 0.67 -17.49
C MET A 65 -8.28 -0.32 -16.34
N ALA A 66 -7.98 -1.56 -16.71
CA ALA A 66 -7.60 -2.58 -15.77
C ALA A 66 -6.36 -2.11 -15.02
N ILE A 67 -6.43 -2.08 -13.69
CA ILE A 67 -5.24 -1.85 -12.86
C ILE A 67 -4.27 -2.99 -13.20
N PRO A 68 -3.04 -2.69 -13.67
CA PRO A 68 -2.09 -3.72 -14.03
C PRO A 68 -1.87 -4.70 -12.87
N GLU A 69 -1.63 -5.97 -13.18
CA GLU A 69 -1.25 -6.90 -12.13
C GLU A 69 0.11 -6.49 -11.53
N PRO A 70 0.26 -6.52 -10.20
CA PRO A 70 1.54 -6.27 -9.56
C PRO A 70 2.59 -7.26 -10.08
N PRO A 71 3.81 -6.81 -10.45
CA PRO A 71 4.86 -7.72 -10.86
C PRO A 71 5.22 -8.67 -9.71
N PRO A 72 5.66 -9.90 -10.03
CA PRO A 72 6.09 -10.86 -9.01
C PRO A 72 7.23 -10.28 -8.16
N SER A 73 7.35 -10.74 -6.91
CA SER A 73 8.48 -10.37 -6.05
C SER A 73 9.79 -10.90 -6.62
N ALA A 74 10.85 -10.11 -6.50
CA ALA A 74 12.20 -10.55 -6.84
C ALA A 74 12.66 -11.75 -5.97
N ASN A 75 12.13 -11.87 -4.74
CA ASN A 75 12.38 -13.02 -3.88
C ASN A 75 11.18 -13.25 -2.93
N PRO A 76 10.18 -14.05 -3.35
CA PRO A 76 8.92 -14.21 -2.61
C PRO A 76 9.07 -14.98 -1.30
N THR A 77 10.20 -15.65 -1.04
CA THR A 77 10.46 -16.37 0.21
C THR A 77 11.30 -15.56 1.20
N ASN A 78 11.71 -14.35 0.81
CA ASN A 78 12.52 -13.48 1.66
C ASN A 78 11.67 -12.31 2.19
N ILE A 79 11.35 -12.37 3.49
CA ILE A 79 10.51 -11.38 4.16
C ILE A 79 11.10 -9.97 4.12
N ARG A 80 12.44 -9.84 4.10
CA ARG A 80 13.11 -8.53 3.98
C ARG A 80 12.98 -7.97 2.57
N THR A 81 13.05 -8.82 1.54
CA THR A 81 12.81 -8.42 0.16
C THR A 81 11.37 -7.94 -0.01
N LEU A 82 10.39 -8.71 0.47
CA LEU A 82 8.98 -8.34 0.42
C LEU A 82 8.70 -7.01 1.16
N LEU A 83 9.30 -6.82 2.35
CA LEU A 83 9.16 -5.58 3.12
C LEU A 83 9.81 -4.39 2.41
N SER A 84 10.95 -4.60 1.74
CA SER A 84 11.60 -3.55 0.94
C SER A 84 10.74 -3.15 -0.25
N GLU A 85 10.16 -4.11 -0.96
CA GLU A 85 9.27 -3.84 -2.10
C GLU A 85 7.97 -3.14 -1.66
N PHE A 86 7.40 -3.55 -0.51
CA PHE A 86 6.29 -2.85 0.14
C PHE A 86 6.67 -1.40 0.47
N GLY A 87 7.83 -1.19 1.09
CA GLY A 87 8.34 0.14 1.42
C GLY A 87 8.48 1.03 0.18
N THR A 88 9.06 0.51 -0.90
CA THR A 88 9.16 1.24 -2.18
C THR A 88 7.80 1.65 -2.73
N ALA A 89 6.80 0.77 -2.69
CA ALA A 89 5.45 1.09 -3.14
C ALA A 89 4.78 2.15 -2.25
N ARG A 90 4.94 2.05 -0.92
CA ARG A 90 4.46 3.06 0.04
C ARG A 90 5.10 4.42 -0.21
N GLU A 91 6.40 4.49 -0.42
CA GLU A 91 7.11 5.74 -0.73
C GLU A 91 6.64 6.35 -2.05
N ALA A 92 6.38 5.54 -3.08
CA ALA A 92 5.82 6.03 -4.35
C ALA A 92 4.43 6.65 -4.18
N ILE A 93 3.57 6.04 -3.35
CA ILE A 93 2.27 6.60 -2.98
C ILE A 93 2.46 7.93 -2.25
N LEU A 94 3.28 7.96 -1.20
CA LEU A 94 3.54 9.16 -0.40
C LEU A 94 4.10 10.31 -1.24
N ALA A 95 5.05 10.03 -2.13
CA ALA A 95 5.60 11.02 -3.05
C ALA A 95 4.54 11.62 -3.96
N THR A 96 3.61 10.78 -4.44
CA THR A 96 2.51 11.23 -5.31
C THR A 96 1.53 12.12 -4.54
N VAL A 97 1.09 11.71 -3.36
CA VAL A 97 0.01 12.40 -2.64
C VAL A 97 0.48 13.64 -1.89
N ARG A 98 1.72 13.68 -1.42
CA ARG A 98 2.26 14.79 -0.61
C ARG A 98 2.23 16.13 -1.33
N GLU A 99 2.32 16.13 -2.65
CA GLU A 99 2.29 17.35 -3.47
C GLU A 99 0.88 17.71 -3.95
N MET A 100 -0.14 16.89 -3.62
CA MET A 100 -1.52 17.12 -4.03
C MET A 100 -2.30 17.97 -3.02
N PRO A 101 -3.16 18.89 -3.50
CA PRO A 101 -4.09 19.60 -2.64
C PRO A 101 -5.24 18.68 -2.19
N ASP A 102 -5.80 18.96 -1.02
CA ASP A 102 -6.85 18.15 -0.38
C ASP A 102 -8.08 17.97 -1.29
N GLU A 103 -8.43 19.01 -2.05
CA GLU A 103 -9.53 18.96 -3.02
C GLU A 103 -9.27 17.94 -4.14
N ALA A 104 -8.03 17.83 -4.61
CA ALA A 104 -7.67 16.86 -5.65
C ALA A 104 -7.66 15.42 -5.13
N LEU A 105 -7.36 15.22 -3.85
CA LEU A 105 -7.43 13.92 -3.19
C LEU A 105 -8.87 13.48 -2.96
N ALA A 106 -9.75 14.43 -2.61
CA ALA A 106 -11.17 14.21 -2.38
C ALA A 106 -12.00 14.12 -3.67
N ALA A 107 -11.49 14.66 -4.79
CA ALA A 107 -12.19 14.67 -6.06
C ALA A 107 -12.64 13.27 -6.50
N GLU A 108 -13.92 13.17 -6.86
CA GLU A 108 -14.51 11.94 -7.37
C GLU A 108 -13.94 11.59 -8.74
N ARG A 109 -13.66 10.30 -8.93
CA ARG A 109 -13.12 9.71 -10.14
C ARG A 109 -13.96 8.49 -10.49
N THR A 110 -14.58 8.53 -11.66
CA THR A 110 -15.41 7.44 -12.17
C THR A 110 -14.54 6.42 -12.92
N GLY A 111 -14.99 5.16 -12.97
CA GLY A 111 -14.30 4.09 -13.72
C GLY A 111 -13.22 3.31 -12.96
N PHE A 112 -12.99 3.62 -11.68
CA PHE A 112 -12.14 2.81 -10.79
C PHE A 112 -13.03 1.95 -9.88
N GLU A 113 -12.94 0.63 -10.02
CA GLU A 113 -13.65 -0.29 -9.12
C GLU A 113 -13.03 -0.25 -7.71
N GLY A 114 -13.89 -0.17 -6.69
CA GLY A 114 -13.48 -0.27 -5.28
C GLY A 114 -13.12 1.05 -4.58
N ALA A 115 -12.80 2.13 -5.31
CA ALA A 115 -12.58 3.46 -4.72
C ALA A 115 -12.93 4.58 -5.70
N SER A 116 -13.77 5.53 -5.27
CA SER A 116 -14.17 6.69 -6.07
C SER A 116 -13.26 7.90 -5.90
N SER A 117 -12.25 7.85 -5.03
CA SER A 117 -11.27 8.93 -4.87
C SER A 117 -9.94 8.42 -4.31
N ILE A 118 -8.88 9.23 -4.45
CA ILE A 118 -7.56 8.90 -3.89
C ILE A 118 -7.65 8.80 -2.36
N ASN A 119 -8.40 9.69 -1.70
CA ASN A 119 -8.63 9.60 -0.26
C ASN A 119 -9.23 8.26 0.18
N GLN A 120 -10.17 7.70 -0.59
CA GLN A 120 -10.72 6.38 -0.27
C GLN A 120 -9.68 5.27 -0.43
N VAL A 121 -8.83 5.34 -1.47
CA VAL A 121 -7.73 4.38 -1.63
C VAL A 121 -6.80 4.45 -0.42
N LEU A 122 -6.36 5.64 -0.01
CA LEU A 122 -5.47 5.82 1.15
C LEU A 122 -6.09 5.32 2.45
N GLN A 123 -7.38 5.59 2.66
CA GLN A 123 -8.11 5.11 3.83
C GLN A 123 -8.17 3.57 3.88
N GLN A 124 -8.44 2.92 2.74
CA GLN A 124 -8.44 1.46 2.63
C GLN A 124 -7.07 0.85 2.95
N LEU A 125 -5.98 1.52 2.54
CA LEU A 125 -4.62 1.09 2.89
C LEU A 125 -4.38 1.14 4.40
N ILE A 126 -4.76 2.24 5.06
CA ILE A 126 -4.63 2.38 6.51
C ILE A 126 -5.43 1.30 7.24
N GLU A 127 -6.69 1.09 6.85
CA GLU A 127 -7.55 0.08 7.47
C GLU A 127 -7.00 -1.34 7.30
N ARG A 128 -6.46 -1.65 6.11
CA ARG A 128 -5.86 -2.96 5.85
C ARG A 128 -4.58 -3.16 6.68
N ASP A 129 -3.70 -2.15 6.70
CA ASP A 129 -2.48 -2.19 7.50
C ASP A 129 -2.81 -2.41 8.98
N GLN A 130 -3.82 -1.70 9.50
CA GLN A 130 -4.27 -1.86 10.88
C GLN A 130 -4.82 -3.26 11.17
N LYS A 131 -5.70 -3.80 10.31
CA LYS A 131 -6.23 -5.16 10.46
C LYS A 131 -5.12 -6.20 10.47
N LEU A 132 -4.15 -6.05 9.57
CA LEU A 132 -3.04 -6.98 9.47
C LEU A 132 -2.08 -6.85 10.67
N MET A 133 -1.81 -5.63 11.16
CA MET A 133 -1.06 -5.41 12.39
C MET A 133 -1.72 -6.03 13.64
N GLN A 134 -3.04 -6.22 13.64
CA GLN A 134 -3.76 -6.93 14.71
C GLN A 134 -3.65 -8.46 14.58
N SER A 135 -3.37 -8.97 13.37
CA SER A 135 -3.22 -10.40 13.09
C SER A 135 -1.79 -10.94 13.23
N ILE A 136 -0.79 -10.07 13.37
CA ILE A 136 0.64 -10.39 13.58
C ILE A 136 1.06 -9.99 14.98
#